data_AF-A0A969FDX7-F1
#
_entry.id   AF-A0A969FDX7-F1
#
_cell.length_a   1.000
_cell.length_b   1.000
_cell.length_c   1.000
_cell.angle_alpha   90.00
_cell.angle_beta   90.00
_cell.angle_gamma   90.00
#
_symmetry.space_group_name_H-M   'P 1'
#
loop_
_entity.id
_entity.type
_entity.pdbx_description
1 polymer ?
#
loop_
_entity_poly.entity_id
_entity_poly.type
_entity_poly.pdbx_seq_one_letter_code
_entity_poly.pdbx_strand_id
1 'polypeptide(L)'
;MTDPITLIAEPIGIFLNIYIALLFIRILLSWFPTIDWMNPPFSILSQLTDPYLNVFRSFIPPLGGIDLSPMLAIFLLGFVAQAVTGLAGGGQAMY
;
A
#
# COMPACT_ATOMS: atom_id res chain seq x y z
N MET A 1 17.03 -24.01 -9.33
CA MET A 1 15.71 -24.04 -9.98
C MET A 1 14.86 -23.05 -9.21
N THR A 2 14.15 -22.12 -9.86
CA THR A 2 13.25 -21.20 -9.16
C THR A 2 12.06 -22.00 -8.64
N ASP A 3 11.83 -21.97 -7.34
CA ASP A 3 10.76 -22.74 -6.72
C ASP A 3 9.39 -22.22 -7.19
N PRO A 4 8.38 -23.07 -7.42
CA PRO A 4 7.05 -22.62 -7.88
C PRO A 4 6.41 -21.55 -6.99
N ILE A 5 6.77 -21.54 -5.70
CA ILE A 5 6.32 -20.55 -4.72
C ILE A 5 6.91 -19.16 -5.01
N THR A 6 8.17 -19.06 -5.43
CA THR A 6 8.83 -17.77 -5.67
C THR A 6 8.25 -17.08 -6.91
N LEU A 7 7.85 -17.86 -7.93
CA LEU A 7 7.20 -17.34 -9.14
C LEU A 7 5.89 -16.60 -8.87
N ILE A 8 5.19 -16.96 -7.80
CA ILE A 8 3.92 -16.34 -7.40
C ILE A 8 4.17 -15.24 -6.37
N ALA A 9 5.03 -15.51 -5.39
CA ALA A 9 5.27 -14.61 -4.27
C ALA A 9 6.00 -13.32 -4.68
N GLU A 10 6.96 -13.38 -5.62
CA GLU A 10 7.70 -12.18 -6.04
C GLU A 10 6.84 -11.13 -6.74
N PRO A 11 6.04 -11.46 -7.77
CA PRO A 11 5.19 -10.46 -8.43
C PRO A 11 4.19 -9.82 -7.45
N ILE A 12 3.64 -10.61 -6.52
CA ILE A 12 2.75 -10.11 -5.48
C ILE A 12 3.50 -9.16 -4.56
N GLY A 13 4.70 -9.53 -4.11
CA GLY A 13 5.56 -8.67 -3.30
C GLY A 13 5.86 -7.34 -4.00
N ILE A 14 6.21 -7.36 -5.28
CA ILE A 14 6.45 -6.16 -6.09
C ILE A 14 5.18 -5.29 -6.16
N PHE A 15 4.03 -5.90 -6.47
CA PHE A 15 2.76 -5.18 -6.52
C PHE A 15 2.43 -4.50 -5.19
N LEU A 16 2.58 -5.21 -4.07
CA LEU A 16 2.32 -4.67 -2.73
C LEU A 16 3.25 -3.47 -2.44
N ASN A 17 4.53 -3.55 -2.80
CA ASN A 17 5.47 -2.44 -2.61
C ASN A 17 5.10 -1.21 -3.44
N ILE A 18 4.68 -1.40 -4.70
CA ILE A 18 4.18 -0.31 -5.55
C ILE A 18 2.93 0.31 -4.91
N TYR A 19 2.00 -0.52 -4.42
CA TYR A 19 0.78 -0.05 -3.79
C TYR A 19 1.06 0.74 -2.51
N ILE A 20 2.01 0.28 -1.69
CA ILE A 20 2.51 1.03 -0.52
C ILE A 20 3.05 2.40 -0.93
N ALA A 21 3.85 2.46 -2.01
CA ALA A 21 4.37 3.73 -2.51
C ALA A 21 3.27 4.70 -2.96
N LEU A 22 2.22 4.18 -3.65
CA LEU A 22 1.05 4.99 -4.02
C LEU A 22 0.31 5.52 -2.80
N LEU A 23 0.09 4.69 -1.79
CA LEU A 23 -0.51 5.12 -0.53
C LEU A 23 0.34 6.20 0.14
N PHE A 24 1.66 6.01 0.20
CA PHE A 24 2.56 7.00 0.78
C PHE A 24 2.46 8.36 0.08
N ILE A 25 2.46 8.37 -1.26
CA ILE A 25 2.25 9.59 -2.06
C ILE A 25 0.88 10.20 -1.77
N ARG A 26 -0.19 9.40 -1.72
CA ARG A 26 -1.57 9.84 -1.43
C ARG A 26 -1.65 10.57 -0.08
N ILE A 27 -0.93 10.10 0.93
CA ILE A 27 -0.87 10.72 2.26
C ILE A 27 -0.12 12.05 2.20
N LEU A 28 1.08 12.05 1.63
CA LEU A 28 1.89 13.27 1.53
C LEU A 28 1.13 14.37 0.79
N LEU A 29 0.47 14.02 -0.33
CA LEU A 29 -0.36 14.94 -1.11
C LEU A 29 -1.60 15.41 -0.35
N SER A 30 -2.17 14.61 0.55
CA SER A 30 -3.32 15.02 1.38
C SER A 30 -3.01 16.17 2.34
N TRP A 31 -1.74 16.39 2.67
CA TRP A 31 -1.32 17.51 3.53
C TRP A 31 -1.34 18.85 2.79
N PHE A 32 -1.43 18.82 1.46
CA PHE A 32 -1.50 20.01 0.62
C PHE A 32 -2.97 20.27 0.23
N PRO A 33 -3.64 21.26 0.85
CA PRO A 33 -5.05 21.54 0.58
C PRO A 33 -5.30 22.08 -0.85
N THR A 34 -4.24 22.43 -1.58
CA THR A 34 -4.31 22.92 -2.97
C THR A 34 -4.43 21.79 -4.01
N ILE A 35 -4.29 20.53 -3.61
CA ILE A 35 -4.38 19.39 -4.54
C ILE A 35 -5.83 19.15 -4.94
N ASP A 36 -6.07 19.17 -6.25
CA ASP A 36 -7.37 18.86 -6.83
C ASP A 36 -7.49 17.36 -7.12
N TRP A 37 -8.24 16.65 -6.27
CA TRP A 37 -8.47 15.21 -6.36
C TRP A 37 -9.44 14.80 -7.48
N MET A 38 -10.09 15.75 -8.15
CA MET A 38 -11.04 15.47 -9.24
C MET A 38 -10.34 15.41 -10.60
N ASN A 39 -9.15 16.01 -10.72
CA ASN A 39 -8.42 16.09 -11.98
C ASN A 39 -7.23 15.12 -12.06
N PRO A 40 -6.90 14.58 -13.25
CA PRO A 40 -5.69 13.79 -13.44
C PRO A 40 -4.42 14.62 -13.17
N PRO A 41 -3.36 14.02 -12.60
CA PRO A 41 -3.21 12.60 -12.29
C PRO A 41 -3.79 12.18 -10.92
N PHE A 42 -4.20 13.13 -10.08
CA PHE A 42 -4.61 12.86 -8.70
C PHE A 42 -5.91 12.08 -8.58
N SER A 43 -6.82 12.24 -9.55
CA SER A 43 -8.05 11.45 -9.62
C SER A 43 -7.80 9.96 -9.87
N ILE A 44 -6.71 9.61 -10.56
CA ILE A 44 -6.32 8.21 -10.76
C ILE A 44 -5.74 7.65 -9.46
N LEU A 45 -4.89 8.44 -8.80
CA LEU A 45 -4.31 8.05 -7.51
C LEU A 45 -5.39 7.82 -6.45
N SER A 46 -6.39 8.72 -6.34
CA SER A 46 -7.51 8.55 -5.42
C SER A 46 -8.33 7.31 -5.75
N GLN A 47 -8.67 7.06 -7.03
CA GLN A 47 -9.40 5.86 -7.43
C GLN A 47 -8.68 4.55 -7.05
N LEU A 48 -7.34 4.50 -7.13
CA LEU A 48 -6.55 3.33 -6.76
C LEU A 48 -6.42 3.15 -5.24
N THR A 49 -6.32 4.25 -4.49
CA THR A 49 -6.00 4.21 -3.05
C THR A 49 -7.24 4.28 -2.16
N ASP A 50 -8.30 4.98 -2.58
CA ASP A 50 -9.50 5.22 -1.77
C ASP A 50 -10.25 3.93 -1.38
N PRO A 51 -10.41 2.88 -2.23
CA PRO A 51 -11.08 1.65 -1.81
C PRO A 51 -10.43 1.02 -0.57
N TYR A 52 -9.10 0.98 -0.53
CA TYR A 52 -8.35 0.47 0.62
C TYR A 52 -8.45 1.43 1.80
N LEU A 53 -8.22 2.73 1.59
CA LEU A 53 -8.30 3.73 2.66
C LEU A 53 -9.68 3.79 3.31
N ASN A 54 -10.77 3.63 2.55
CA ASN A 54 -12.13 3.66 3.05
C ASN A 54 -12.43 2.53 4.03
N VAL A 55 -11.78 1.36 3.89
CA VAL A 55 -11.87 0.28 4.88
C VAL A 55 -11.33 0.74 6.23
N PHE A 56 -10.25 1.52 6.25
CA PHE A 56 -9.61 1.99 7.49
C PHE A 56 -10.20 3.29 8.03
N ARG A 57 -10.79 4.15 7.17
CA ARG A 57 -11.48 5.39 7.58
C ARG A 57 -12.66 5.15 8.52
N SER A 58 -13.23 3.95 8.51
CA SER A 58 -14.28 3.55 9.45
C SER A 58 -13.78 3.42 10.89
N PHE A 59 -12.48 3.20 11.09
CA PHE A 59 -11.87 3.05 12.42
C PHE A 59 -11.22 4.33 12.91
N ILE A 60 -10.68 5.15 12.00
CA ILE A 60 -10.01 6.41 12.32
C ILE A 60 -10.55 7.48 11.37
N PRO A 61 -11.54 8.29 11.80
CA PRO A 61 -12.02 9.39 10.98
C PRO A 61 -10.90 10.41 10.75
N PRO A 62 -10.86 11.07 9.58
CA PRO A 62 -9.85 12.07 9.26
C PRO A 62 -9.92 13.23 10.27
N LEU A 63 -8.80 13.52 10.96
CA LEU A 63 -8.72 14.59 11.95
C LEU A 63 -8.23 15.88 11.26
N GLY A 64 -9.11 16.88 11.14
CA GLY A 64 -8.71 18.22 10.69
C GLY A 64 -8.18 18.30 9.26
N GLY A 65 -8.63 17.43 8.36
CA GLY A 65 -8.18 17.39 6.96
C GLY A 65 -6.82 16.72 6.75
N ILE A 66 -6.13 16.31 7.82
CA ILE A 66 -4.89 15.53 7.79
C ILE A 66 -5.24 14.09 8.15
N ASP A 67 -5.17 13.21 7.15
CA ASP A 67 -5.49 11.79 7.32
C ASP A 67 -4.29 11.07 7.98
N LEU A 68 -4.38 10.78 9.29
CA LEU A 68 -3.39 9.97 10.04
C LEU A 68 -3.73 8.47 10.07
N SER A 69 -4.93 8.09 9.64
CA SER A 69 -5.34 6.69 9.43
C SER A 69 -4.42 5.86 8.50
N PRO A 70 -3.78 6.44 7.47
CA PRO A 70 -3.04 5.65 6.50
C PRO A 70 -1.62 5.26 6.95
N MET A 71 -1.13 5.78 8.09
CA MET A 71 0.11 5.29 8.70
C MET A 71 -0.02 3.84 9.20
N LEU A 72 -1.15 3.51 9.84
CA LEU A 72 -1.43 2.13 10.27
C LEU A 72 -1.60 1.20 9.07
N ALA A 73 -2.26 1.69 8.01
CA ALA A 73 -2.49 0.95 6.79
C ALA A 73 -1.18 0.62 6.05
N ILE A 74 -0.26 1.59 5.93
CA ILE A 74 1.09 1.36 5.38
C ILE A 74 1.87 0.35 6.21
N PHE A 75 1.81 0.46 7.54
CA PHE A 75 2.55 -0.46 8.42
C PHE A 75 2.04 -1.91 8.28
N LEU A 76 0.72 -2.11 8.30
CA LEU A 76 0.10 -3.41 8.09
C LEU A 76 0.44 -3.99 6.72
N LEU A 77 0.36 -3.17 5.67
CA LEU A 77 0.64 -3.61 4.31
C LEU A 77 2.13 -3.96 4.11
N GLY A 78 3.04 -3.19 4.71
CA GLY A 78 4.48 -3.49 4.72
C GLY A 78 4.81 -4.78 5.45
N PHE A 79 4.12 -5.07 6.57
CA PHE A 79 4.24 -6.34 7.27
C PHE A 79 3.78 -7.51 6.39
N VAL A 80 2.63 -7.37 5.71
CA VAL A 80 2.14 -8.39 4.76
C VAL A 80 3.12 -8.60 3.60
N ALA A 81 3.67 -7.52 3.05
CA ALA A 81 4.66 -7.62 1.97
C ALA A 81 5.91 -8.39 2.40
N GLN A 82 6.46 -8.10 3.59
CA GLN A 82 7.59 -8.85 4.15
C GLN A 82 7.24 -10.31 4.45
N ALA A 83 6.04 -10.60 4.94
CA ALA A 83 5.61 -11.96 5.15
C ALA A 83 5.55 -12.74 3.82
N VAL A 84 4.97 -12.15 2.77
CA VAL A 84 4.87 -12.79 1.44
C VAL A 84 6.23 -13.05 0.83
N THR A 85 7.16 -12.09 0.87
CA THR A 85 8.52 -12.29 0.33
C THR A 85 9.36 -13.20 1.23
N GLY A 86 9.16 -13.16 2.55
CA GLY A 86 9.81 -14.06 3.50
C GLY A 86 9.42 -15.53 3.31
N LEU A 87 8.16 -15.81 2.94
CA LEU A 87 7.71 -17.15 2.56
C LEU A 87 8.42 -17.67 1.30
N ALA A 88 8.77 -16.78 0.37
CA ALA A 88 9.54 -17.11 -0.83
C ALA A 88 11.03 -17.39 -0.51
N GLY A 89 11.63 -16.60 0.39
CA GLY A 89 13.02 -16.76 0.84
C GLY A 89 13.23 -17.96 1.76
N GLY A 90 12.23 -18.33 2.57
CA GLY A 90 12.28 -19.51 3.44
C GLY A 90 12.29 -20.83 2.66
N GLY A 91 11.70 -20.86 1.45
CA GLY A 91 11.80 -22.01 0.54
C GLY A 91 13.23 -22.19 0.01
N GLN A 92 13.91 -21.10 -0.36
CA GLN A 92 15.28 -21.11 -0.87
C GLN A 92 16.33 -21.50 0.19
N ALA A 93 16.07 -21.26 1.48
CA ALA A 93 16.97 -21.59 2.58
C ALA A 93 16.88 -23.06 3.06
N MET A 94 15.86 -23.80 2.60
CA MET A 94 15.64 -25.21 2.93
C MET A 94 16.20 -26.17 1.86
N TYR A 95 16.73 -25.65 0.76
CA TYR A 95 17.35 -26.42 -0.34
C TYR A 95 18.85 -26.15 -0.46
#